data_AF-A0A2N0NEL0-F1
#
_entry.id   AF-A0A2N0NEL0-F1
#
_cell.length_a   1.000
_cell.length_b   1.000
_cell.length_c   1.000
_cell.angle_alpha   90.00
_cell.angle_beta   90.00
_cell.angle_gamma   90.00
#
_symmetry.space_group_name_H-M   'P 1'
#
loop_
_entity.id
_entity.type
_entity.pdbx_description
1 polymer ?
#
loop_
_entity_poly.entity_id
_entity_poly.type
_entity_poly.pdbx_seq_one_letter_code
_entity_poly.pdbx_strand_id
1 'polypeptide(L)'
;SKDPNVLKSAQNKARQLSQQLDLSQPNIVEFLNSQELQNHEQHDSPRLYDSSQFLHKFYKDFENLYEENEFKDVTIKVDNKVFKAHFSVLYARSPFFREILPKHGRCCEISIPKLTANSFEIYVFR
;
A
#
# COMPACT_ATOMS: atom_id res chain seq x y z
N SER A 1 -3.93 -20.80 -8.03
CA SER A 1 -3.43 -21.18 -9.38
C SER A 1 -2.00 -20.67 -9.51
N LYS A 2 -1.01 -21.51 -9.87
CA LYS A 2 0.40 -21.11 -9.96
C LYS A 2 0.89 -21.31 -11.39
N ASP A 3 0.62 -20.34 -12.27
CA ASP A 3 1.20 -20.31 -13.61
C ASP A 3 2.73 -20.13 -13.48
N PRO A 4 3.55 -21.09 -13.95
CA PRO A 4 5.01 -21.02 -13.87
C PRO A 4 5.61 -19.80 -14.59
N ASN A 5 4.90 -19.19 -15.54
CA ASN A 5 5.35 -17.99 -16.24
C ASN A 5 5.25 -16.75 -15.34
N VAL A 6 4.20 -16.67 -14.50
CA VAL A 6 4.02 -15.57 -13.55
C VAL A 6 5.13 -15.57 -12.49
N LEU A 7 5.51 -16.76 -12.00
CA LEU A 7 6.59 -16.90 -11.02
C LEU A 7 7.94 -16.46 -11.62
N LYS A 8 8.26 -16.88 -12.84
CA LYS A 8 9.49 -16.46 -13.54
C LYS A 8 9.53 -14.95 -13.76
N SER A 9 8.39 -14.34 -14.12
CA SER A 9 8.28 -12.89 -14.29
C SER A 9 8.56 -12.15 -12.98
N ALA A 10 7.97 -12.60 -11.87
CA ALA A 10 8.22 -12.03 -10.55
C ALA A 10 9.69 -12.15 -10.13
N GLN A 11 10.32 -13.31 -10.35
CA GLN A 11 11.74 -13.54 -10.05
C GLN A 11 12.66 -12.64 -10.88
N ASN A 12 12.36 -12.43 -12.15
CA ASN A 12 13.15 -11.55 -13.02
C ASN A 12 13.02 -10.08 -12.60
N LYS A 13 11.80 -9.62 -12.27
CA LYS A 13 11.58 -8.26 -11.77
C LYS A 13 12.32 -8.01 -10.45
N ALA A 14 12.30 -8.97 -9.54
CA ALA A 14 13.05 -8.88 -8.28
C ALA A 14 14.56 -8.73 -8.51
N ARG A 15 15.15 -9.57 -9.39
CA ARG A 15 16.58 -9.49 -9.74
C ARG A 15 16.96 -8.15 -10.35
N GLN A 16 16.14 -7.63 -11.28
CA GLN A 16 16.38 -6.34 -11.92
C GLN A 16 16.38 -5.20 -10.90
N LEU A 17 15.38 -5.17 -10.00
CA LEU A 17 15.29 -4.14 -8.96
C LEU A 17 16.46 -4.22 -7.98
N SER A 18 16.91 -5.43 -7.60
CA SER A 18 18.09 -5.60 -6.75
C SER A 18 19.38 -5.11 -7.43
N GLN A 19 19.55 -5.37 -8.73
CA GLN A 19 20.70 -4.87 -9.50
C GLN A 19 20.67 -3.35 -9.67
N GLN A 20 19.48 -2.75 -9.79
CA GLN A 20 19.34 -1.28 -9.82
C GLN A 20 19.72 -0.62 -8.49
N LEU A 21 19.47 -1.29 -7.36
CA LEU A 21 19.95 -0.81 -6.05
C LEU A 21 21.47 -0.97 -5.87
N ASP A 22 22.08 -1.96 -6.53
CA ASP A 22 23.52 -2.28 -6.41
C ASP A 22 24.42 -1.44 -7.35
N LEU A 23 23.84 -0.72 -8.32
CA LEU A 23 24.56 0.10 -9.30
C LEU A 23 24.76 1.58 -8.89
N SER A 24 24.61 1.89 -7.61
CA SER A 24 24.96 3.20 -7.04
C SER A 24 26.01 2.98 -5.94
N GLN A 25 27.31 2.86 -6.25
CA GLN A 25 28.25 3.96 -6.51
C GLN A 25 29.48 3.43 -7.28
N PRO A 26 29.95 4.06 -8.37
CA PRO A 26 30.59 5.38 -8.29
C PRO A 26 30.34 6.26 -9.53
N ASN A 27 29.44 7.24 -9.43
CA ASN A 27 29.56 8.55 -10.11
C ASN A 27 28.47 9.49 -9.62
N ILE A 28 28.20 9.47 -8.32
CA ILE A 28 27.32 10.44 -7.65
C ILE A 28 27.77 11.87 -7.93
N VAL A 29 29.08 12.13 -8.01
CA VAL A 29 29.61 13.49 -8.21
C VAL A 29 29.17 14.10 -9.54
N GLU A 30 29.08 13.31 -10.62
CA GLU A 30 28.69 13.78 -11.95
C GLU A 30 27.18 13.99 -12.07
N PHE A 31 26.39 13.15 -11.41
CA PHE A 31 24.93 13.27 -11.33
C PHE A 31 24.49 14.41 -10.40
N LEU A 32 25.18 14.62 -9.28
CA LEU A 32 24.92 15.71 -8.35
C LEU A 32 25.34 17.07 -8.92
N ASN A 33 26.51 17.17 -9.58
CA ASN A 33 26.92 18.42 -10.25
C ASN A 33 25.93 18.86 -11.34
N SER A 34 25.22 17.91 -11.96
CA SER A 34 24.20 18.19 -12.97
C SER A 34 22.87 18.68 -12.36
N GLN A 35 22.62 18.43 -11.07
CA GLN A 35 21.41 18.83 -10.35
C GLN A 35 21.64 19.96 -9.32
N GLU A 36 22.90 20.31 -9.01
CA GLU A 36 23.28 21.36 -8.05
C GLU A 36 23.00 22.80 -8.52
N LEU A 37 22.52 23.02 -9.74
CA LEU A 37 22.16 24.37 -10.20
C LEU A 37 20.77 24.85 -9.76
N GLN A 38 19.98 24.06 -9.00
CA GLN A 38 18.61 24.50 -8.68
C GLN A 38 18.06 24.37 -7.26
N ASN A 39 18.67 23.71 -6.26
CA ASN A 39 18.07 23.72 -4.92
C ASN A 39 19.07 23.77 -3.77
N HIS A 40 19.07 24.91 -3.10
CA HIS A 40 19.82 25.23 -1.88
C HIS A 40 19.09 24.68 -0.64
N GLU A 41 19.88 24.09 0.26
CA GLU A 41 19.67 23.90 1.72
C GLU A 41 18.53 23.00 2.24
N GLN A 42 18.85 21.77 2.62
CA GLN A 42 18.96 21.36 4.03
C GLN A 42 19.30 19.86 4.13
N HIS A 43 20.25 19.59 5.03
CA HIS A 43 21.01 18.36 5.13
C HIS A 43 20.29 17.34 6.02
N ASP A 44 19.47 16.45 5.45
CA ASP A 44 18.88 15.31 6.17
C ASP A 44 19.29 13.95 5.60
N SER A 45 19.58 13.06 6.53
CA SER A 45 20.24 11.76 6.41
C SER A 45 19.74 10.84 5.27
N PRO A 46 20.64 10.12 4.54
CA PRO A 46 20.30 9.19 3.47
C PRO A 46 19.31 8.07 3.84
N ARG A 47 19.12 7.77 5.13
CA ARG A 47 18.18 6.73 5.59
C ARG A 47 16.70 7.14 5.53
N LEU A 48 16.41 8.44 5.53
CA LEU A 48 15.03 8.94 5.47
C LEU A 48 14.47 8.95 4.04
N TYR A 49 15.34 9.10 3.04
CA TYR A 49 14.98 9.13 1.62
C TYR A 49 14.49 7.75 1.08
N ASP A 50 14.98 6.66 1.66
CA ASP A 50 14.58 5.29 1.28
C ASP A 50 13.18 4.93 1.85
N SER A 51 12.91 5.33 3.10
CA SER A 51 11.64 5.06 3.78
C SER A 51 10.44 5.76 3.12
N SER A 52 10.62 7.00 2.64
CA SER A 52 9.55 7.76 1.98
C SER A 52 9.14 7.14 0.64
N GLN A 53 10.11 6.68 -0.15
CA GLN A 53 9.85 6.00 -1.43
C GLN A 53 9.19 4.64 -1.21
N PHE A 54 9.66 3.88 -0.22
CA PHE A 54 9.02 2.62 0.17
C PHE A 54 7.55 2.86 0.57
N LEU A 55 7.29 3.84 1.44
CA LEU A 55 5.94 4.14 1.91
C LEU A 55 5.03 4.62 0.77
N HIS A 56 5.55 5.46 -0.12
CA HIS A 56 4.81 5.93 -1.28
C HIS A 56 4.42 4.77 -2.21
N LYS A 57 5.37 3.90 -2.53
CA LYS A 57 5.11 2.72 -3.35
C LYS A 57 4.12 1.77 -2.67
N PHE A 58 4.29 1.52 -1.37
CA PHE A 58 3.40 0.66 -0.60
C PHE A 58 1.97 1.22 -0.56
N TYR A 59 1.81 2.51 -0.32
CA TYR A 59 0.51 3.19 -0.39
C TYR A 59 -0.10 3.05 -1.80
N LYS A 60 0.70 3.30 -2.84
CA LYS A 60 0.22 3.22 -4.22
C LYS A 60 -0.22 1.80 -4.60
N ASP A 61 0.51 0.78 -4.15
CA ASP A 61 0.15 -0.62 -4.37
C ASP A 61 -1.23 -0.94 -3.73
N PHE A 62 -1.48 -0.48 -2.49
CA PHE A 62 -2.78 -0.66 -1.82
C PHE A 62 -3.92 0.17 -2.44
N GLU A 63 -3.63 1.39 -2.91
CA GLU A 63 -4.59 2.21 -3.66
C GLU A 63 -5.02 1.48 -4.94
N ASN A 64 -4.08 0.93 -5.72
CA ASN A 64 -4.40 0.18 -6.93
C ASN A 64 -5.28 -1.04 -6.62
N LEU A 65 -4.97 -1.82 -5.57
CA LEU A 65 -5.81 -2.96 -5.15
C LEU A 65 -7.24 -2.53 -4.78
N TYR A 66 -7.39 -1.32 -4.21
CA TYR A 66 -8.70 -0.78 -3.88
C TYR A 66 -9.50 -0.36 -5.12
N GLU A 67 -8.87 0.36 -6.05
CA GLU A 67 -9.47 0.83 -7.30
C GLU A 67 -9.81 -0.32 -8.26
N GLU A 68 -8.95 -1.33 -8.37
CA GLU A 68 -9.14 -2.49 -9.24
C GLU A 68 -10.14 -3.53 -8.70
N ASN A 69 -10.73 -3.29 -7.51
CA ASN A 69 -11.64 -4.21 -6.83
C ASN A 69 -11.04 -5.61 -6.54
N GLU A 70 -9.72 -5.72 -6.44
CA GLU A 70 -9.04 -7.00 -6.18
C GLU A 70 -8.96 -7.32 -4.69
N PHE A 71 -9.02 -8.62 -4.37
CA PHE A 71 -8.84 -9.19 -3.02
C PHE A 71 -9.75 -8.64 -1.91
N LYS A 72 -10.85 -7.96 -2.25
CA LYS A 72 -11.84 -7.49 -1.28
C LYS A 72 -12.52 -8.70 -0.63
N ASP A 73 -12.20 -8.93 0.63
CA ASP A 73 -12.59 -10.08 1.44
C ASP A 73 -13.68 -9.72 2.47
N VAL A 74 -14.21 -8.50 2.42
CA VAL A 74 -15.37 -8.10 3.22
C VAL A 74 -16.30 -7.16 2.49
N THR A 75 -17.60 -7.36 2.74
CA THR A 75 -18.67 -6.44 2.38
C THR A 75 -19.26 -5.84 3.66
N ILE A 76 -19.32 -4.52 3.75
CA ILE A 76 -19.76 -3.79 4.94
C ILE A 76 -20.98 -2.97 4.56
N LYS A 77 -22.11 -3.27 5.21
CA LYS A 77 -23.37 -2.55 5.07
C LYS A 77 -23.49 -1.48 6.15
N VAL A 78 -23.54 -0.22 5.72
CA VAL A 78 -23.69 0.96 6.59
C VAL A 78 -24.80 1.82 6.01
N ASP A 79 -25.86 2.04 6.80
CA ASP A 79 -27.13 2.58 6.32
C ASP A 79 -27.62 1.87 5.04
N ASN A 80 -27.81 2.64 3.96
CA ASN A 80 -28.24 2.18 2.64
C ASN A 80 -27.06 2.02 1.68
N LYS A 81 -25.81 2.07 2.16
CA LYS A 81 -24.60 1.91 1.34
C LYS A 81 -23.87 0.61 1.65
N VAL A 82 -23.16 0.15 0.63
CA VAL A 82 -22.34 -1.07 0.66
C VAL A 82 -20.91 -0.70 0.33
N PHE A 83 -19.99 -1.08 1.22
CA PHE A 83 -18.55 -0.87 1.05
C PHE A 83 -17.87 -2.22 0.91
N LYS A 84 -17.05 -2.40 -0.13
CA LYS A 84 -16.18 -3.55 -0.25
C LYS A 84 -14.76 -3.15 0.13
N ALA A 85 -14.12 -3.91 1.01
CA ALA A 85 -12.82 -3.54 1.58
C ALA A 85 -11.95 -4.79 1.83
N HIS A 86 -10.76 -4.54 2.38
CA HIS A 86 -9.78 -5.56 2.75
C HIS A 86 -9.67 -5.69 4.27
N PHE A 87 -9.64 -6.92 4.79
CA PHE A 87 -9.41 -7.22 6.20
C PHE A 87 -8.10 -6.60 6.68
N SER A 88 -7.04 -6.68 5.89
CA SER A 88 -5.72 -6.12 6.23
C SER A 88 -5.78 -4.63 6.55
N VAL A 89 -6.51 -3.85 5.73
CA VAL A 89 -6.69 -2.41 5.94
C VAL A 89 -7.55 -2.16 7.18
N LEU A 90 -8.69 -2.84 7.32
CA LEU A 90 -9.60 -2.65 8.45
C LEU A 90 -8.95 -3.02 9.78
N TYR A 91 -8.21 -4.14 9.82
CA TYR A 91 -7.43 -4.56 10.99
C TYR A 91 -6.36 -3.55 11.37
N ALA A 92 -5.71 -2.91 10.40
CA ALA A 92 -4.72 -1.87 10.68
C ALA A 92 -5.37 -0.59 11.24
N ARG A 93 -6.54 -0.21 10.73
CA ARG A 93 -7.22 1.04 11.08
C ARG A 93 -7.96 0.98 12.41
N SER A 94 -8.42 -0.18 12.84
CA SER A 94 -9.18 -0.28 14.10
C SER A 94 -9.08 -1.62 14.81
N PRO A 95 -8.85 -1.61 16.14
CA PRO A 95 -9.05 -2.78 16.99
C PRO A 95 -10.47 -3.36 16.89
N PHE A 96 -11.50 -2.53 16.68
CA PHE A 96 -12.89 -2.97 16.54
C PHE A 96 -13.02 -4.04 15.45
N PHE A 97 -12.42 -3.81 14.28
CA PHE A 97 -12.48 -4.77 13.18
C PHE A 97 -11.75 -6.08 13.51
N ARG A 98 -10.66 -6.03 14.29
CA ARG A 98 -9.96 -7.24 14.76
C ARG A 98 -10.80 -8.11 15.68
N GLU A 99 -11.75 -7.52 16.39
CA GLU A 99 -12.68 -8.24 17.27
C GLU A 99 -13.85 -8.84 16.49
N ILE A 100 -14.41 -8.10 15.52
CA ILE A 100 -15.65 -8.50 14.86
C ILE A 100 -15.46 -9.31 13.56
N LEU A 101 -14.31 -9.19 12.89
CA LEU A 101 -14.05 -9.91 11.63
C LEU A 101 -13.32 -11.24 11.88
N PRO A 102 -13.55 -12.26 11.04
CA PRO A 102 -12.89 -13.56 11.18
C PRO A 102 -11.38 -13.47 10.99
N LYS A 103 -10.59 -13.98 11.94
CA LYS A 103 -9.11 -14.02 11.85
C LYS A 103 -8.61 -14.82 10.64
N HIS A 104 -9.37 -15.84 10.26
CA HIS A 104 -9.15 -16.69 9.10
C HIS A 104 -10.51 -17.02 8.49
N GLY A 105 -10.68 -16.88 7.17
CA GLY A 105 -11.97 -17.22 6.58
C GLY A 105 -12.18 -16.67 5.18
N ARG A 106 -13.25 -17.17 4.55
CA ARG A 106 -13.75 -16.72 3.25
C ARG A 106 -14.44 -15.35 3.40
N CYS A 107 -14.60 -14.68 2.27
CA CYS A 107 -15.29 -13.40 2.17
C CYS A 107 -16.57 -13.37 3.03
N CYS A 108 -16.73 -12.34 3.87
CA CYS A 108 -17.88 -12.21 4.76
C CYS A 108 -18.61 -10.88 4.58
N GLU A 109 -19.84 -10.83 5.07
CA GLU A 109 -20.64 -9.61 5.12
C GLU A 109 -20.89 -9.23 6.59
N ILE A 110 -20.74 -7.94 6.90
CA ILE A 110 -21.07 -7.38 8.21
C ILE A 110 -21.95 -6.13 8.07
N SER A 111 -22.71 -5.81 9.13
CA SER A 111 -23.40 -4.53 9.24
C SER A 111 -22.98 -3.83 10.52
N ILE A 112 -22.76 -2.51 10.43
CA ILE A 112 -22.36 -1.67 11.57
C ILE A 112 -23.53 -0.73 11.88
N PRO A 113 -24.39 -1.09 12.83
CA PRO A 113 -25.56 -0.27 13.15
C PRO A 113 -25.14 1.07 13.76
N LYS A 114 -25.97 2.10 13.56
CA LYS A 114 -25.79 3.46 14.13
C LYS A 114 -24.51 4.18 13.68
N LEU A 115 -23.91 3.75 12.58
CA LEU A 115 -22.83 4.48 11.92
C LEU A 115 -23.37 5.04 10.62
N THR A 116 -23.09 6.32 10.33
CA THR A 116 -23.48 6.86 9.03
C THR A 116 -22.46 6.45 7.95
N ALA A 117 -22.91 6.34 6.70
CA ALA A 117 -22.00 6.07 5.60
C ALA A 117 -20.83 7.07 5.49
N ASN A 118 -21.06 8.37 5.75
CA ASN A 118 -20.02 9.39 5.73
C ASN A 118 -19.04 9.22 6.90
N SER A 119 -19.54 8.91 8.09
CA SER A 119 -18.70 8.62 9.26
C SER A 119 -17.83 7.40 9.01
N PHE A 120 -18.38 6.35 8.38
CA PHE A 120 -17.62 5.16 8.02
C PHE A 120 -16.53 5.46 6.99
N GLU A 121 -16.84 6.26 5.96
CA GLU A 121 -15.87 6.61 4.93
C GLU A 121 -14.67 7.39 5.50
N ILE A 122 -14.94 8.37 6.37
CA ILE A 122 -13.89 9.12 7.07
C ILE A 122 -13.10 8.20 8.01
N TYR A 123 -13.78 7.29 8.72
CA TYR A 123 -13.14 6.41 9.69
C TYR A 123 -12.19 5.39 9.06
N VAL A 124 -12.52 4.91 7.85
CA VAL A 124 -11.79 3.80 7.21
C VAL A 124 -10.89 4.26 6.07
N PHE A 125 -11.33 5.24 5.27
CA PHE A 125 -10.69 5.58 4.00
C PHE A 125 -10.00 6.95 3.96
N ARG A 126 -10.13 7.78 5.01
CA ARG A 126 -9.42 9.07 5.13
C ARG A 126 -8.54 9.08 6.38
#